data_AF-A0A812L8D2-F1
#
_entry.id   AF-A0A812L8D2-F1
#
_cell.length_a   1.000
_cell.length_b   1.000
_cell.length_c   1.000
_cell.angle_alpha   90.00
_cell.angle_beta   90.00
_cell.angle_gamma   90.00
#
_symmetry.space_group_name_H-M   'P 1'
#
loop_
_entity.id
_entity.type
_entity.pdbx_description
1 polymer ?
#
loop_
_entity_poly.entity_id
_entity_poly.type
_entity_poly.pdbx_seq_one_letter_code
_entity_poly.pdbx_strand_id
1 'polypeptide(L)'
;ALESSQGQKFRQIYLLLALESSQKFPQIYLPLVLLSNIDRQVVQDRSHLVRGRSFKACSAWVVPEKRVLSYRMRELGMDAVMIKAYHLHHNFPLNHIHINFIYNLLNLHQLQVMPYELLLRLMAAFFLRWQRAVKPGYSELPLLPDYQPGTGSIDLLSWITHIGPMMEDLSDTSGAWWEATMNDVLQWYQQFASSSPIARLQLRPRPATPLKAEWARVERRATAMMLSAVPKQVRDEVIASGEVTSLGLLCKLYSVYQPGNLQEKSIVLKMLEQPEECQTALAAVESLRKWNLWRRRAVTIGITEPDPSILLRGLDRITGAVVRGSGELAFRVSLIRSTLQVDVCPSTQSITSFSQHLQAEMEQHARLGMTKSDELTSLK
;
A
#
# COMPACT_ATOMS: atom_id res chain seq x y z
N ALA A 1 23.30 -20.49 -0.91
CA ALA A 1 22.14 -20.24 -1.81
C ALA A 1 21.34 -18.96 -1.47
N LEU A 2 21.66 -18.23 -0.39
CA LEU A 2 21.24 -16.85 -0.18
C LEU A 2 22.50 -16.00 0.05
N GLU A 3 23.34 -15.85 -0.99
CA GLU A 3 24.12 -14.62 -1.07
C GLU A 3 23.07 -13.50 -1.08
N SER A 4 23.04 -12.67 -0.04
CA SER A 4 21.99 -11.68 0.10
C SER A 4 21.94 -10.85 -1.19
N SER A 5 20.79 -10.84 -1.86
CA SER A 5 20.55 -10.00 -3.06
C SER A 5 21.00 -8.54 -2.84
N GLN A 6 20.98 -8.09 -1.59
CA GLN A 6 21.57 -6.86 -1.09
C GLN A 6 23.09 -6.80 -1.31
N GLY A 7 23.88 -7.77 -0.81
CA GLY A 7 25.34 -7.81 -0.96
C GLY A 7 25.81 -7.84 -2.43
N GLN A 8 25.07 -8.52 -3.32
CA GLN A 8 25.37 -8.50 -4.76
C GLN A 8 25.05 -7.15 -5.42
N LYS A 9 23.94 -6.50 -5.06
CA LYS A 9 23.60 -5.14 -5.53
C LYS A 9 24.60 -4.09 -4.99
N PHE A 10 25.07 -4.23 -3.75
CA PHE A 10 26.11 -3.37 -3.19
C PHE A 10 27.46 -3.59 -3.86
N ARG A 11 27.80 -4.84 -4.18
CA ARG A 11 29.00 -5.16 -4.98
C ARG A 11 28.94 -4.50 -6.35
N GLN A 12 27.77 -4.49 -7.00
CA GLN A 12 27.57 -3.73 -8.25
C GLN A 12 27.74 -2.22 -8.05
N ILE A 13 27.26 -1.63 -6.94
CA ILE A 13 27.45 -0.20 -6.65
C ILE A 13 28.92 0.13 -6.39
N TYR A 14 29.63 -0.68 -5.59
CA TYR A 14 31.07 -0.53 -5.35
C TYR A 14 31.88 -0.73 -6.63
N LEU A 15 31.52 -1.71 -7.48
CA LEU A 15 32.18 -1.96 -8.76
C LEU A 15 31.90 -0.87 -9.80
N LEU A 16 30.68 -0.31 -9.84
CA LEU A 16 30.32 0.81 -10.71
C LEU A 16 31.07 2.07 -10.29
N LEU A 17 31.13 2.35 -8.99
CA LEU A 17 31.93 3.45 -8.44
C LEU A 17 33.43 3.23 -8.66
N ALA A 18 33.92 1.97 -8.58
CA ALA A 18 35.30 1.61 -8.89
C ALA A 18 35.61 1.76 -10.40
N LEU A 19 34.68 1.42 -11.29
CA LEU A 19 34.81 1.61 -12.74
C LEU A 19 34.83 3.09 -13.12
N GLU A 20 33.97 3.90 -12.50
CA GLU A 20 33.91 5.35 -12.74
C GLU A 20 35.15 6.08 -12.16
N SER A 21 35.70 5.58 -11.06
CA SER A 21 36.96 6.08 -10.47
C SER A 21 38.22 5.52 -11.12
N SER A 22 38.17 4.36 -11.77
CA SER A 22 39.27 3.79 -12.57
C SER A 22 39.68 4.69 -13.74
N GLN A 23 38.74 5.42 -14.34
CA GLN A 23 39.03 6.32 -15.46
C GLN A 23 39.59 7.68 -15.03
N LYS A 24 39.36 8.12 -13.78
CA LYS A 24 39.74 9.46 -13.29
C LYS A 24 40.81 9.46 -12.19
N PHE A 25 40.89 8.40 -11.39
CA PHE A 25 41.76 8.30 -10.20
C PHE A 25 42.20 6.84 -9.95
N PRO A 26 43.21 6.33 -10.68
CA PRO A 26 43.61 4.92 -10.65
C PRO A 26 44.14 4.43 -9.28
N GLN A 27 44.53 5.34 -8.38
CA GLN A 27 45.07 5.01 -7.05
C GLN A 27 43.99 4.53 -6.05
N ILE A 28 42.70 4.76 -6.37
CA ILE A 28 41.57 4.52 -5.46
C ILE A 28 40.77 3.26 -5.87
N TYR A 29 41.06 2.71 -7.04
CA TYR A 29 40.46 1.49 -7.55
C TYR A 29 40.70 0.29 -6.63
N LEU A 30 41.95 0.08 -6.21
CA LEU A 30 42.33 -1.05 -5.36
C LEU A 30 41.69 -0.99 -3.96
N PRO A 31 41.64 0.17 -3.26
CA PRO A 31 40.89 0.33 -2.01
C PRO A 31 39.38 0.07 -2.11
N LEU A 32 38.70 0.55 -3.18
CA LEU A 32 37.26 0.34 -3.38
C LEU A 32 36.94 -1.13 -3.70
N VAL A 33 37.80 -1.79 -4.47
CA VAL A 33 37.71 -3.24 -4.74
C VAL A 33 37.98 -4.05 -3.47
N LEU A 34 38.95 -3.64 -2.63
CA LEU A 34 39.22 -4.28 -1.33
C LEU A 34 38.04 -4.13 -0.36
N LEU A 35 37.39 -2.97 -0.29
CA LEU A 35 36.18 -2.78 0.52
C LEU A 35 35.02 -3.66 0.06
N SER A 36 34.86 -3.87 -1.25
CA SER A 36 33.89 -4.82 -1.80
C SER A 36 34.19 -6.28 -1.41
N ASN A 37 35.45 -6.60 -1.10
CA ASN A 37 35.91 -7.92 -0.67
C ASN A 37 35.90 -8.12 0.85
N ILE A 38 36.07 -7.04 1.65
CA ILE A 38 35.97 -7.09 3.12
C ILE A 38 34.53 -7.43 3.56
N ASP A 39 33.52 -6.90 2.88
CA ASP A 39 32.11 -7.30 3.11
C ASP A 39 31.87 -8.79 2.81
N ARG A 40 32.66 -9.39 1.91
CA ARG A 40 32.62 -10.82 1.59
C ARG A 40 33.09 -11.69 2.77
N GLN A 41 34.15 -11.26 3.45
CA GLN A 41 34.71 -11.95 4.62
C GLN A 41 33.80 -11.84 5.85
N VAL A 42 33.23 -10.66 6.12
CA VAL A 42 32.33 -10.45 7.26
C VAL A 42 31.00 -11.22 7.11
N VAL A 43 30.49 -11.37 5.89
CA VAL A 43 29.30 -12.19 5.59
C VAL A 43 29.62 -13.68 5.64
N GLN A 44 30.80 -14.12 5.19
CA GLN A 44 31.24 -15.52 5.29
C GLN A 44 31.53 -15.93 6.75
N ASP A 45 32.20 -15.09 7.55
CA ASP A 45 32.56 -15.42 8.93
C ASP A 45 31.33 -15.54 9.87
N ARG A 46 30.23 -14.85 9.56
CA ARG A 46 28.95 -15.05 10.29
C ARG A 46 28.35 -16.44 10.07
N SER A 47 28.63 -17.10 8.95
CA SER A 47 28.15 -18.46 8.67
C SER A 47 28.96 -19.56 9.34
N HIS A 48 30.20 -19.25 9.76
CA HIS A 48 31.08 -20.18 10.49
C HIS A 48 30.96 -20.07 12.03
N LEU A 49 30.25 -19.09 12.56
CA LEU A 49 30.20 -18.77 13.99
C LEU A 49 29.18 -19.57 14.83
N VAL A 50 28.77 -20.77 14.40
CA VAL A 50 27.84 -21.63 15.16
C VAL A 50 28.55 -22.77 15.92
N ARG A 51 29.86 -23.00 15.73
CA ARG A 51 30.56 -24.04 16.51
C ARG A 51 31.96 -23.63 16.95
N GLY A 52 32.11 -23.43 18.27
CA GLY A 52 33.33 -23.78 18.99
C GLY A 52 34.46 -22.75 19.03
N ARG A 53 34.52 -22.02 20.16
CA ARG A 53 35.70 -21.46 20.87
C ARG A 53 36.75 -20.61 20.11
N SER A 54 36.80 -19.36 20.57
CA SER A 54 37.98 -18.51 20.86
C SER A 54 38.82 -17.96 19.70
N PHE A 55 38.47 -16.74 19.25
CA PHE A 55 39.43 -15.77 18.74
C PHE A 55 39.39 -14.49 19.60
N LYS A 56 40.41 -14.29 20.43
CA LYS A 56 40.57 -13.18 21.39
C LYS A 56 41.01 -11.84 20.75
N ALA A 57 40.74 -11.60 19.46
CA ALA A 57 41.24 -10.42 18.75
C ALA A 57 40.23 -9.64 17.88
N CYS A 58 38.93 -9.99 17.90
CA CYS A 58 37.90 -9.26 17.12
C CYS A 58 36.83 -8.56 17.97
N SER A 59 37.08 -8.33 19.26
CA SER A 59 36.10 -7.73 20.19
C SER A 59 36.20 -6.19 20.32
N ALA A 60 36.68 -5.47 19.30
CA ALA A 60 36.82 -4.01 19.36
C ALA A 60 36.15 -3.26 18.20
N TRP A 61 35.11 -3.82 17.59
CA TRP A 61 34.22 -3.06 16.68
C TRP A 61 32.98 -2.61 17.44
N VAL A 62 33.19 -1.73 18.41
CA VAL A 62 32.14 -1.05 19.16
C VAL A 62 31.48 -0.03 18.22
N VAL A 63 30.17 -0.20 18.04
CA VAL A 63 29.28 0.71 17.33
C VAL A 63 29.43 2.13 17.90
N PRO A 64 29.75 3.16 17.10
CA PRO A 64 29.74 4.51 17.61
C PRO A 64 28.28 4.99 17.69
N GLU A 65 27.81 5.39 18.87
CA GLU A 65 26.57 6.16 19.02
C GLU A 65 26.57 7.38 18.07
N LYS A 66 25.39 7.89 17.68
CA LYS A 66 25.24 9.08 16.82
C LYS A 66 26.19 10.24 17.20
N ARG A 67 26.49 10.40 18.49
CA ARG A 67 27.43 11.39 19.04
C ARG A 67 28.88 11.21 18.58
N VAL A 68 29.36 9.98 18.44
CA VAL A 68 30.73 9.67 18.02
C VAL A 68 30.92 9.95 16.52
N LEU A 69 29.88 9.74 15.71
CA LEU A 69 29.88 10.11 14.29
C LEU A 69 29.94 11.65 14.12
N SER A 70 29.14 12.39 14.90
CA SER A 70 29.17 13.86 14.93
C SER A 70 30.51 14.43 15.42
N TYR A 71 31.20 13.69 16.29
CA TYR A 71 32.52 14.06 16.80
C TYR A 71 33.59 13.85 15.73
N ARG A 72 33.59 12.69 15.07
CA ARG A 72 34.50 12.40 13.94
C ARG A 72 34.28 13.31 12.73
N MET A 73 33.03 13.69 12.42
CA MET A 73 32.74 14.67 11.37
C MET A 73 33.34 16.05 11.69
N ARG A 74 33.38 16.44 12.97
CA ARG A 74 34.06 17.66 13.44
C ARG A 74 35.58 17.56 13.32
N GLU A 75 36.17 16.42 13.69
CA GLU A 75 37.62 16.18 13.56
C GLU A 75 38.09 16.23 12.09
N LEU A 76 37.20 15.90 11.15
CA LEU A 76 37.42 15.96 9.71
C LEU A 76 37.19 17.34 9.08
N GLY A 77 36.94 18.37 9.90
CA GLY A 77 36.77 19.75 9.42
C GLY A 77 35.43 20.04 8.75
N MET A 78 34.43 19.18 8.92
CA MET A 78 33.07 19.47 8.43
C MET A 78 32.45 20.58 9.28
N ASP A 79 31.86 21.58 8.63
CA ASP A 79 31.30 22.74 9.32
C ASP A 79 30.07 22.38 10.15
N ALA A 80 29.77 23.25 11.13
CA ALA A 80 28.63 23.06 12.01
C ALA A 80 27.30 23.00 11.24
N VAL A 81 27.21 23.61 10.05
CA VAL A 81 26.02 23.63 9.19
C VAL A 81 25.79 22.27 8.54
N MET A 82 26.82 21.59 8.06
CA MET A 82 26.75 20.24 7.47
C MET A 82 26.42 19.19 8.52
N ILE A 83 26.95 19.35 9.73
CA ILE A 83 26.62 18.48 10.86
C ILE A 83 25.19 18.76 11.34
N LYS A 84 24.74 20.02 11.33
CA LYS A 84 23.34 20.37 11.59
C LYS A 84 22.43 19.85 10.50
N ALA A 85 22.79 19.93 9.22
CA ALA A 85 22.02 19.39 8.09
C ALA A 85 21.91 17.86 8.16
N TYR A 86 23.00 17.18 8.52
CA TYR A 86 23.01 15.76 8.84
C TYR A 86 22.02 15.43 9.97
N HIS A 87 21.98 16.22 11.04
CA HIS A 87 21.05 16.01 12.16
C HIS A 87 19.60 16.43 11.86
N LEU A 88 19.37 17.55 11.17
CA LEU A 88 18.04 18.08 10.80
C LEU A 88 17.34 17.13 9.82
N HIS A 89 18.07 16.48 8.93
CA HIS A 89 17.54 15.49 8.00
C HIS A 89 17.51 14.04 8.58
N HIS A 90 17.87 13.82 9.86
CA HIS A 90 17.97 12.49 10.50
C HIS A 90 17.04 12.25 11.70
N ASN A 91 15.76 12.60 11.54
CA ASN A 91 14.69 12.01 12.36
C ASN A 91 14.30 10.57 11.93
N PHE A 92 15.10 9.90 11.09
CA PHE A 92 14.89 8.51 10.67
C PHE A 92 16.00 7.58 11.20
N PRO A 93 15.69 6.34 11.63
CA PRO A 93 16.69 5.42 12.17
C PRO A 93 17.60 4.91 11.04
N LEU A 94 18.88 5.25 11.12
CA LEU A 94 19.94 4.63 10.31
C LEU A 94 20.15 3.19 10.80
N ASN A 95 20.05 2.20 9.92
CA ASN A 95 20.49 0.83 10.23
C ASN A 95 22.03 0.78 10.34
N HIS A 96 22.53 -0.19 11.11
CA HIS A 96 23.97 -0.43 11.38
C HIS A 96 24.86 -0.44 10.11
N ILE A 97 24.30 -0.87 8.98
CA ILE A 97 24.99 -0.94 7.68
C ILE A 97 25.23 0.47 7.10
N HIS A 98 24.30 1.41 7.27
CA HIS A 98 24.46 2.79 6.80
C HIS A 98 25.48 3.56 7.64
N ILE A 99 25.51 3.30 8.95
CA ILE A 99 26.50 3.86 9.87
C ILE A 99 27.90 3.38 9.48
N ASN A 100 28.06 2.08 9.19
CA ASN A 100 29.33 1.51 8.74
C ASN A 100 29.78 2.04 7.38
N PHE A 101 28.88 2.24 6.42
CA PHE A 101 29.21 2.80 5.11
C PHE A 101 29.75 4.24 5.23
N ILE A 102 29.06 5.09 5.99
CA ILE A 102 29.49 6.47 6.23
C ILE A 102 30.82 6.48 7.00
N TYR A 103 30.98 5.63 8.02
CA TYR A 103 32.21 5.51 8.80
C TYR A 103 33.41 5.06 7.94
N ASN A 104 33.21 4.09 7.04
CA ASN A 104 34.25 3.62 6.14
C ASN A 104 34.66 4.68 5.11
N LEU A 105 33.70 5.46 4.58
CA LEU A 105 34.01 6.58 3.71
C LEU A 105 34.81 7.67 4.44
N LEU A 106 34.46 7.98 5.69
CA LEU A 106 35.19 8.94 6.52
C LEU A 106 36.61 8.43 6.85
N ASN A 107 36.79 7.13 7.12
CA ASN A 107 38.12 6.54 7.34
C ASN A 107 39.00 6.59 6.09
N LEU A 108 38.44 6.34 4.90
CA LEU A 108 39.18 6.48 3.64
C LEU A 108 39.65 7.91 3.38
N HIS A 109 38.86 8.90 3.80
CA HIS A 109 39.26 10.30 3.75
C HIS A 109 40.38 10.62 4.75
N GLN A 110 40.30 10.10 5.98
CA GLN A 110 41.37 10.27 7.00
C GLN A 110 42.72 9.70 6.54
N LEU A 111 42.72 8.63 5.75
CA LEU A 111 43.94 8.02 5.20
C LEU A 111 44.51 8.79 3.98
N GLN A 112 43.99 9.99 3.66
CA GLN A 112 44.33 10.79 2.47
C GLN A 112 44.12 10.08 1.12
N VAL A 113 43.43 8.94 1.10
CA VAL A 113 43.17 8.14 -0.11
C VAL A 113 42.05 8.77 -0.95
N MET A 114 41.20 9.62 -0.35
CA MET A 114 40.03 10.22 -0.99
C MET A 114 40.02 11.75 -0.80
N PRO A 115 39.86 12.56 -1.86
CA PRO A 115 39.71 14.01 -1.72
C PRO A 115 38.33 14.40 -1.14
N TYR A 116 38.28 15.50 -0.39
CA TYR A 116 37.09 15.96 0.34
C TYR A 116 35.87 16.21 -0.58
N GLU A 117 36.09 16.77 -1.76
CA GLU A 117 35.01 16.98 -2.75
C GLU A 117 34.36 15.66 -3.21
N LEU A 118 35.14 14.59 -3.34
CA LEU A 118 34.65 13.29 -3.78
C LEU A 118 33.89 12.58 -2.66
N LEU A 119 34.36 12.72 -1.41
CA LEU A 119 33.63 12.28 -0.23
C LEU A 119 32.24 12.94 -0.17
N LEU A 120 32.18 14.26 -0.33
CA LEU A 120 30.94 15.02 -0.34
C LEU A 120 30.00 14.58 -1.48
N ARG A 121 30.52 14.38 -2.69
CA ARG A 121 29.72 13.92 -3.83
C ARG A 121 29.16 12.52 -3.65
N LEU A 122 29.96 11.59 -3.10
CA LEU A 122 29.50 10.22 -2.85
C LEU A 122 28.48 10.17 -1.72
N MET A 123 28.70 10.93 -0.63
CA MET A 123 27.72 11.06 0.45
C MET A 123 26.43 11.70 -0.06
N ALA A 124 26.51 12.77 -0.87
CA ALA A 124 25.36 13.42 -1.48
C ALA A 124 24.64 12.52 -2.48
N ALA A 125 25.34 11.76 -3.32
CA ALA A 125 24.73 10.83 -4.28
C ALA A 125 24.05 9.64 -3.57
N PHE A 126 24.68 9.10 -2.53
CA PHE A 126 24.08 8.09 -1.66
C PHE A 126 22.80 8.63 -0.99
N PHE A 127 22.88 9.86 -0.47
CA PHE A 127 21.76 10.53 0.21
C PHE A 127 20.62 10.90 -0.75
N LEU A 128 20.92 11.43 -1.94
CA LEU A 128 19.93 11.73 -2.99
C LEU A 128 19.27 10.46 -3.51
N ARG A 129 20.03 9.38 -3.72
CA ARG A 129 19.45 8.09 -4.15
C ARG A 129 18.56 7.49 -3.07
N TRP A 130 18.87 7.72 -1.81
CA TRP A 130 18.03 7.34 -0.68
C TRP A 130 16.78 8.23 -0.54
N GLN A 131 16.87 9.54 -0.81
CA GLN A 131 15.74 10.48 -0.81
C GLN A 131 14.79 10.29 -1.99
N ARG A 132 15.30 10.09 -3.21
CA ARG A 132 14.50 9.87 -4.43
C ARG A 132 13.62 8.61 -4.35
N ALA A 133 13.96 7.68 -3.47
CA ALA A 133 13.15 6.48 -3.23
C ALA A 133 11.82 6.76 -2.51
N VAL A 134 11.50 7.99 -2.10
CA VAL A 134 10.21 8.34 -1.50
C VAL A 134 9.83 9.78 -1.86
N LYS A 135 8.74 9.97 -2.61
CA LYS A 135 8.21 11.30 -2.95
C LYS A 135 7.55 11.93 -1.72
N PRO A 136 7.68 13.24 -1.49
CA PRO A 136 6.90 13.95 -0.47
C PRO A 136 5.45 14.12 -0.97
N GLY A 137 4.68 13.03 -1.05
CA GLY A 137 3.33 13.03 -1.64
C GLY A 137 2.19 13.13 -0.62
N TYR A 138 2.12 12.22 0.36
CA TYR A 138 0.98 12.14 1.27
C TYR A 138 1.41 11.84 2.72
N SER A 139 0.92 12.61 3.68
CA SER A 139 1.17 12.40 5.11
C SER A 139 0.05 11.61 5.80
N GLU A 140 -1.17 11.67 5.27
CA GLU A 140 -2.37 11.11 5.91
C GLU A 140 -3.21 10.34 4.89
N LEU A 141 -3.80 9.24 5.33
CA LEU A 141 -4.75 8.44 4.56
C LEU A 141 -6.17 8.68 5.10
N PRO A 142 -7.22 8.54 4.27
CA PRO A 142 -8.60 8.55 4.76
C PRO A 142 -8.81 7.47 5.83
N LEU A 143 -9.61 7.81 6.84
CA LEU A 143 -9.97 6.88 7.90
C LEU A 143 -10.89 5.78 7.35
N LEU A 144 -10.56 4.52 7.66
CA LEU A 144 -11.45 3.40 7.42
C LEU A 144 -12.56 3.42 8.49
N PRO A 145 -13.85 3.38 8.11
CA PRO A 145 -14.95 3.31 9.08
C PRO A 145 -14.85 2.08 9.98
N ASP A 146 -15.37 2.18 11.20
CA ASP A 146 -15.51 1.03 12.09
C ASP A 146 -16.33 -0.09 11.44
N TYR A 147 -16.02 -1.33 11.77
CA TYR A 147 -16.69 -2.48 11.17
C TYR A 147 -18.19 -2.47 11.47
N GLN A 148 -18.99 -2.39 10.41
CA GLN A 148 -20.43 -2.56 10.46
C GLN A 148 -20.83 -3.86 9.75
N PRO A 149 -21.63 -4.74 10.35
CA PRO A 149 -22.01 -6.01 9.71
C PRO A 149 -22.69 -5.84 8.35
N GLY A 150 -23.48 -4.77 8.18
CA GLY A 150 -24.25 -4.51 6.95
C GLY A 150 -23.44 -3.96 5.78
N THR A 151 -22.36 -3.22 6.02
CA THR A 151 -21.58 -2.51 4.97
C THR A 151 -20.09 -2.82 4.99
N GLY A 152 -19.57 -3.52 6.00
CA GLY A 152 -18.14 -3.71 6.20
C GLY A 152 -17.40 -4.23 4.95
N SER A 153 -17.98 -5.17 4.22
CA SER A 153 -17.38 -5.71 3.00
C SER A 153 -17.18 -4.65 1.92
N ILE A 154 -18.16 -3.76 1.71
CA ILE A 154 -18.08 -2.68 0.72
C ILE A 154 -17.26 -1.49 1.23
N ASP A 155 -17.26 -1.23 2.53
CA ASP A 155 -16.48 -0.16 3.15
C ASP A 155 -14.99 -0.42 2.98
N LEU A 156 -14.55 -1.67 3.23
CA LEU A 156 -13.16 -2.06 2.95
C LEU A 156 -12.83 -1.94 1.46
N LEU A 157 -13.72 -2.40 0.56
CA LEU A 157 -13.48 -2.34 -0.88
C LEU A 157 -13.33 -0.89 -1.38
N SER A 158 -14.21 0.00 -0.91
CA SER A 158 -14.15 1.43 -1.20
C SER A 158 -12.87 2.05 -0.65
N TRP A 159 -12.50 1.72 0.58
CA TRP A 159 -11.29 2.25 1.22
C TRP A 159 -10.01 1.81 0.50
N ILE A 160 -9.87 0.52 0.18
CA ILE A 160 -8.72 0.00 -0.60
C ILE A 160 -8.64 0.67 -1.97
N THR A 161 -9.78 0.87 -2.64
CA THR A 161 -9.83 1.58 -3.93
C THR A 161 -9.39 3.04 -3.80
N HIS A 162 -9.72 3.69 -2.68
CA HIS A 162 -9.35 5.08 -2.43
C HIS A 162 -7.86 5.24 -2.08
N ILE A 163 -7.31 4.37 -1.21
CA ILE A 163 -5.92 4.49 -0.79
C ILE A 163 -4.94 3.96 -1.86
N GLY A 164 -5.37 3.08 -2.76
CA GLY A 164 -4.52 2.47 -3.79
C GLY A 164 -3.63 3.47 -4.53
N PRO A 165 -4.18 4.51 -5.19
CA PRO A 165 -3.39 5.53 -5.86
C PRO A 165 -2.41 6.28 -4.94
N MET A 166 -2.78 6.50 -3.67
CA MET A 166 -1.91 7.15 -2.68
C MET A 166 -0.71 6.25 -2.30
N MET A 167 -0.95 4.94 -2.22
CA MET A 167 0.09 3.94 -1.93
C MET A 167 1.02 3.74 -3.12
N GLU A 168 0.49 3.80 -4.34
CA GLU A 168 1.24 3.66 -5.58
C GLU A 168 2.15 4.87 -5.86
N ASP A 169 1.87 6.05 -5.32
CA ASP A 169 2.66 7.28 -5.50
C ASP A 169 3.63 7.60 -4.34
N LEU A 170 3.88 6.66 -3.42
CA LEU A 170 4.85 6.86 -2.34
C LEU A 170 6.31 6.98 -2.84
N SER A 171 6.64 6.36 -3.97
CA SER A 171 7.96 6.34 -4.61
C SER A 171 7.87 6.01 -6.10
N ASP A 172 8.99 6.11 -6.82
CA ASP A 172 9.06 5.71 -8.23
C ASP A 172 8.81 4.20 -8.46
N THR A 173 8.88 3.38 -7.40
CA THR A 173 8.69 1.92 -7.49
C THR A 173 7.57 1.41 -6.56
N SER A 174 6.80 2.31 -5.93
CA SER A 174 5.75 1.92 -4.99
C SER A 174 4.55 1.30 -5.67
N GLY A 175 4.26 1.62 -6.94
CA GLY A 175 3.23 0.94 -7.72
C GLY A 175 3.46 -0.58 -7.77
N ALA A 176 4.65 -0.99 -8.19
CA ALA A 176 5.02 -2.41 -8.24
C ALA A 176 5.05 -3.08 -6.84
N TRP A 177 5.40 -2.32 -5.80
CA TRP A 177 5.34 -2.80 -4.42
C TRP A 177 3.90 -3.01 -3.95
N TRP A 178 3.00 -2.07 -4.23
CA TRP A 178 1.59 -2.14 -3.84
C TRP A 178 0.90 -3.30 -4.55
N GLU A 179 1.10 -3.43 -5.86
CA GLU A 179 0.58 -4.53 -6.67
C GLU A 179 1.07 -5.89 -6.13
N ALA A 180 2.38 -6.04 -5.88
CA ALA A 180 2.93 -7.27 -5.31
C ALA A 180 2.34 -7.59 -3.92
N THR A 181 2.20 -6.56 -3.07
CA THR A 181 1.62 -6.74 -1.73
C THR A 181 0.14 -7.13 -1.81
N MET A 182 -0.64 -6.50 -2.68
CA MET A 182 -2.06 -6.83 -2.87
C MET A 182 -2.24 -8.22 -3.46
N ASN A 183 -1.38 -8.66 -4.37
CA ASN A 183 -1.39 -10.03 -4.89
C ASN A 183 -1.15 -11.05 -3.77
N ASP A 184 -0.16 -10.82 -2.91
CA ASP A 184 0.11 -11.67 -1.74
C ASP A 184 -1.09 -11.69 -0.76
N VAL A 185 -1.72 -10.53 -0.50
CA VAL A 185 -2.92 -10.41 0.33
C VAL A 185 -4.08 -11.22 -0.26
N LEU A 186 -4.35 -11.07 -1.55
CA LEU A 186 -5.47 -11.76 -2.22
C LEU A 186 -5.23 -13.26 -2.29
N GLN A 187 -4.00 -13.71 -2.52
CA GLN A 187 -3.66 -15.14 -2.50
C GLN A 187 -3.85 -15.73 -1.08
N TRP A 188 -3.37 -15.03 -0.05
CA TRP A 188 -3.62 -15.43 1.34
C TRP A 188 -5.12 -15.44 1.65
N TYR A 189 -5.86 -14.44 1.18
CA TYR A 189 -7.29 -14.32 1.43
C TYR A 189 -8.09 -15.46 0.78
N GLN A 190 -7.72 -15.91 -0.42
CA GLN A 190 -8.33 -17.09 -1.06
C GLN A 190 -8.17 -18.35 -0.20
N GLN A 191 -6.99 -18.53 0.40
CA GLN A 191 -6.74 -19.64 1.34
C GLN A 191 -7.55 -19.46 2.63
N PHE A 192 -7.61 -18.24 3.16
CA PHE A 192 -8.40 -17.92 4.34
C PHE A 192 -9.90 -18.19 4.15
N ALA A 193 -10.47 -17.76 3.02
CA ALA A 193 -11.88 -17.90 2.72
C ALA A 193 -12.32 -19.36 2.59
N SER A 194 -11.46 -20.22 2.01
CA SER A 194 -11.71 -21.66 1.85
C SER A 194 -11.39 -22.50 3.08
N SER A 195 -10.64 -21.95 4.05
CA SER A 195 -10.22 -22.67 5.25
C SER A 195 -11.31 -22.75 6.33
N SER A 196 -11.30 -23.84 7.10
CA SER A 196 -12.17 -24.02 8.28
C SER A 196 -11.80 -23.03 9.41
N PRO A 197 -12.72 -22.73 10.35
CA PRO A 197 -12.47 -21.76 11.42
C PRO A 197 -11.20 -22.04 12.24
N ILE A 198 -10.90 -23.31 12.51
CA ILE A 198 -9.69 -23.69 13.24
C ILE A 198 -8.43 -23.52 12.38
N ALA A 199 -8.50 -23.86 11.09
CA ALA A 199 -7.38 -23.70 10.16
C ALA A 199 -7.03 -22.22 9.95
N ARG A 200 -8.02 -21.32 9.97
CA ARG A 200 -7.82 -19.87 9.89
C ARG A 200 -6.94 -19.32 11.00
N LEU A 201 -6.99 -19.90 12.20
CA LEU A 201 -6.13 -19.46 13.33
C LEU A 201 -4.66 -19.79 13.09
N GLN A 202 -4.37 -20.81 12.28
CA GLN A 202 -3.01 -21.24 11.96
C GLN A 202 -2.46 -20.55 10.70
N LEU A 203 -3.33 -19.88 9.92
CA LEU A 203 -2.92 -19.15 8.71
C LEU A 203 -2.17 -17.88 9.08
N ARG A 204 -0.87 -17.85 8.76
CA ARG A 204 -0.02 -16.68 8.91
C ARG A 204 0.16 -15.98 7.56
N PRO A 205 0.03 -14.65 7.49
CA PRO A 205 0.35 -13.91 6.29
C PRO A 205 1.85 -14.04 6.00
N ARG A 206 2.19 -14.59 4.82
CA ARG A 206 3.59 -14.75 4.39
C ARG A 206 3.73 -14.21 2.97
N PRO A 207 4.71 -13.33 2.71
CA PRO A 207 4.93 -12.83 1.36
C PRO A 207 5.45 -13.96 0.48
N ALA A 208 5.01 -14.03 -0.79
CA ALA A 208 5.46 -15.05 -1.72
C ALA A 208 6.96 -14.88 -2.07
N THR A 209 7.41 -13.62 -2.13
CA THR A 209 8.81 -13.25 -2.37
C THR A 209 9.30 -12.38 -1.21
N PRO A 210 10.53 -12.58 -0.71
CA PRO A 210 11.07 -11.69 0.32
C PRO A 210 11.06 -10.23 -0.16
N LEU A 211 10.70 -9.32 0.73
CA LEU A 211 10.64 -7.90 0.45
C LEU A 211 11.96 -7.41 -0.15
N LYS A 212 11.88 -6.80 -1.33
CA LYS A 212 13.07 -6.23 -1.98
C LYS A 212 13.64 -5.11 -1.11
N ALA A 213 14.98 -5.05 -1.09
CA ALA A 213 15.77 -4.02 -0.41
C ALA A 213 15.23 -2.59 -0.62
N GLU A 214 14.90 -2.28 -1.87
CA GLU A 214 14.45 -0.98 -2.34
C GLU A 214 13.06 -0.59 -1.78
N TRP A 215 12.24 -1.57 -1.44
CA TRP A 215 10.89 -1.36 -0.92
C TRP A 215 10.83 -1.27 0.60
N ALA A 216 11.92 -1.54 1.31
CA ALA A 216 11.94 -1.55 2.78
C ALA A 216 11.53 -0.20 3.41
N ARG A 217 11.80 0.91 2.73
CA ARG A 217 11.39 2.24 3.21
C ARG A 217 9.92 2.54 2.90
N VAL A 218 9.48 2.15 1.69
CA VAL A 218 8.09 2.30 1.25
C VAL A 218 7.18 1.51 2.18
N GLU A 219 7.54 0.26 2.47
CA GLU A 219 6.81 -0.61 3.40
C GLU A 219 6.63 0.06 4.77
N ARG A 220 7.70 0.53 5.42
CA ARG A 220 7.58 1.12 6.77
C ARG A 220 6.70 2.37 6.77
N ARG A 221 6.83 3.20 5.74
CA ARG A 221 6.02 4.42 5.61
C ARG A 221 4.56 4.06 5.39
N ALA A 222 4.29 3.16 4.45
CA ALA A 222 2.97 2.63 4.15
C ALA A 222 2.30 2.01 5.39
N THR A 223 3.01 1.14 6.11
CA THR A 223 2.55 0.53 7.36
C THR A 223 2.17 1.58 8.39
N ALA A 224 3.02 2.60 8.61
CA ALA A 224 2.73 3.68 9.54
C ALA A 224 1.46 4.48 9.15
N MET A 225 1.34 4.83 7.86
CA MET A 225 0.18 5.57 7.33
C MET A 225 -1.12 4.75 7.45
N MET A 226 -1.07 3.44 7.15
CA MET A 226 -2.25 2.58 7.27
C MET A 226 -2.65 2.35 8.74
N LEU A 227 -1.70 2.22 9.66
CA LEU A 227 -2.00 2.07 11.10
C LEU A 227 -2.70 3.31 11.69
N SER A 228 -2.37 4.52 11.21
CA SER A 228 -3.08 5.73 11.63
C SER A 228 -4.49 5.83 11.02
N ALA A 229 -4.73 5.15 9.90
CA ALA A 229 -5.98 5.21 9.14
C ALA A 229 -7.01 4.14 9.51
N VAL A 230 -6.58 3.05 10.15
CA VAL A 230 -7.41 1.90 10.51
C VAL A 230 -8.01 2.07 11.91
N PRO A 231 -9.23 1.54 12.17
CA PRO A 231 -9.85 1.53 13.49
C PRO A 231 -8.95 1.01 14.60
N LYS A 232 -9.10 1.63 15.78
CA LYS A 232 -8.27 1.34 16.96
C LYS A 232 -8.29 -0.14 17.32
N GLN A 233 -9.45 -0.79 17.25
CA GLN A 233 -9.59 -2.22 17.57
C GLN A 233 -8.69 -3.09 16.68
N VAL A 234 -8.72 -2.88 15.36
CA VAL A 234 -7.90 -3.66 14.43
C VAL A 234 -6.42 -3.33 14.60
N ARG A 235 -6.08 -2.06 14.81
CA ARG A 235 -4.70 -1.62 15.07
C ARG A 235 -4.12 -2.32 16.31
N ASP A 236 -4.85 -2.32 17.42
CA ASP A 236 -4.37 -2.86 18.69
C ASP A 236 -4.18 -4.39 18.59
N GLU A 237 -5.04 -5.10 17.84
CA GLU A 237 -4.88 -6.53 17.55
C GLU A 237 -3.64 -6.83 16.67
N VAL A 238 -3.37 -5.99 15.66
CA VAL A 238 -2.18 -6.15 14.81
C VAL A 238 -0.90 -5.91 15.61
N ILE A 239 -0.90 -4.90 16.49
CA ILE A 239 0.22 -4.64 17.41
C ILE A 239 0.42 -5.80 18.39
N ALA A 240 -0.67 -6.34 18.95
CA ALA A 240 -0.62 -7.46 19.88
C ALA A 240 -0.09 -8.76 19.21
N SER A 241 -0.33 -8.94 17.91
CA SER A 241 0.17 -10.10 17.17
C SER A 241 1.68 -10.07 16.90
N GLY A 242 2.33 -8.90 17.06
CA GLY A 242 3.77 -8.70 16.92
C GLY A 242 4.29 -8.61 15.47
N GLU A 243 3.44 -8.83 14.46
CA GLU A 243 3.81 -8.84 13.04
C GLU A 243 3.26 -7.59 12.31
N VAL A 244 3.71 -6.41 12.74
CA VAL A 244 3.27 -5.12 12.20
C VAL A 244 3.90 -4.87 10.82
N THR A 245 3.24 -5.36 9.78
CA THR A 245 3.64 -5.22 8.38
C THR A 245 2.43 -4.80 7.53
N SER A 246 2.67 -4.15 6.38
CA SER A 246 1.60 -3.83 5.42
C SER A 246 0.77 -5.05 5.04
N LEU A 247 1.45 -6.17 4.73
CA LEU A 247 0.81 -7.44 4.39
C LEU A 247 -0.05 -7.97 5.55
N GLY A 248 0.51 -8.03 6.76
CA GLY A 248 -0.20 -8.53 7.93
C GLY A 248 -1.43 -7.68 8.29
N LEU A 249 -1.30 -6.36 8.22
CA LEU A 249 -2.40 -5.42 8.44
C LEU A 249 -3.52 -5.60 7.41
N LEU A 250 -3.18 -5.66 6.12
CA LEU A 250 -4.16 -5.87 5.05
C LEU A 250 -4.86 -7.23 5.19
N CYS A 251 -4.11 -8.32 5.40
CA CYS A 251 -4.70 -9.64 5.66
C CYS A 251 -5.65 -9.62 6.85
N LYS A 252 -5.29 -8.92 7.93
CA LYS A 252 -6.17 -8.74 9.09
C LYS A 252 -7.44 -7.98 8.72
N LEU A 253 -7.34 -6.88 7.97
CA LEU A 253 -8.50 -6.13 7.49
C LEU A 253 -9.45 -7.01 6.66
N TYR A 254 -8.92 -7.77 5.70
CA TYR A 254 -9.71 -8.73 4.93
C TYR A 254 -10.37 -9.79 5.82
N SER A 255 -9.68 -10.29 6.84
CA SER A 255 -10.26 -11.28 7.76
C SER A 255 -11.42 -10.74 8.61
N VAL A 256 -11.41 -9.43 8.92
CA VAL A 256 -12.41 -8.77 9.78
C VAL A 256 -13.59 -8.28 8.95
N TYR A 257 -13.33 -7.53 7.88
CA TYR A 257 -14.37 -6.87 7.08
C TYR A 257 -14.96 -7.78 6.00
N GLN A 258 -14.22 -8.81 5.59
CA GLN A 258 -14.56 -9.70 4.49
C GLN A 258 -14.41 -11.18 4.90
N PRO A 259 -15.04 -11.65 5.98
CA PRO A 259 -14.77 -12.98 6.57
C PRO A 259 -15.17 -14.19 5.70
N GLY A 260 -15.95 -13.98 4.63
CA GLY A 260 -16.44 -15.00 3.69
C GLY A 260 -17.42 -15.99 4.31
N ASN A 261 -17.94 -15.69 5.51
CA ASN A 261 -18.81 -16.61 6.26
C ASN A 261 -20.26 -16.58 5.75
N LEU A 262 -21.10 -17.47 6.25
CA LEU A 262 -22.51 -17.56 5.84
C LEU A 262 -23.26 -16.24 6.07
N GLN A 263 -22.93 -15.53 7.15
CA GLN A 263 -23.56 -14.24 7.47
C GLN A 263 -23.26 -13.19 6.40
N GLU A 264 -22.00 -13.02 6.02
CA GLU A 264 -21.62 -12.13 4.91
C GLU A 264 -22.32 -12.53 3.61
N LYS A 265 -22.35 -13.84 3.29
CA LYS A 265 -23.03 -14.33 2.09
C LYS A 265 -24.52 -13.95 2.10
N SER A 266 -25.19 -14.11 3.24
CA SER A 266 -26.60 -13.73 3.39
C SER A 266 -26.84 -12.22 3.25
N ILE A 267 -25.90 -11.40 3.74
CA ILE A 267 -25.98 -9.94 3.67
C ILE A 267 -25.78 -9.46 2.24
N VAL A 268 -24.79 -10.01 1.52
CA VAL A 268 -24.55 -9.71 0.11
C VAL A 268 -25.79 -10.01 -0.73
N LEU A 269 -26.39 -11.20 -0.56
CA LEU A 269 -27.63 -11.57 -1.25
C LEU A 269 -28.77 -10.63 -0.87
N LYS A 270 -28.99 -10.37 0.42
CA LYS A 270 -30.02 -9.45 0.90
C LYS A 270 -29.89 -8.06 0.28
N MET A 271 -28.67 -7.52 0.19
CA MET A 271 -28.42 -6.20 -0.39
C MET A 271 -28.61 -6.18 -1.91
N LEU A 272 -28.45 -7.31 -2.60
CA LEU A 272 -28.73 -7.43 -4.03
C LEU A 272 -30.24 -7.54 -4.32
N GLU A 273 -30.96 -8.31 -3.50
CA GLU A 273 -32.39 -8.59 -3.69
C GLU A 273 -33.31 -7.50 -3.11
N GLN A 274 -32.95 -6.97 -1.94
CA GLN A 274 -33.76 -6.04 -1.15
C GLN A 274 -32.93 -4.84 -0.64
N PRO A 275 -32.35 -4.03 -1.55
CA PRO A 275 -31.69 -2.79 -1.17
C PRO A 275 -32.69 -1.77 -0.58
N GLU A 276 -32.17 -0.76 0.11
CA GLU A 276 -32.98 0.32 0.66
C GLU A 276 -33.58 1.19 -0.45
N GLU A 277 -34.82 1.65 -0.25
CA GLU A 277 -35.50 2.54 -1.20
C GLU A 277 -35.03 3.98 -1.00
N CYS A 278 -34.57 4.62 -2.06
CA CYS A 278 -34.06 5.99 -2.01
C CYS A 278 -35.15 7.00 -2.36
N GLN A 279 -35.28 8.05 -1.55
CA GLN A 279 -36.25 9.13 -1.80
C GLN A 279 -35.68 10.25 -2.67
N THR A 280 -34.35 10.38 -2.76
CA THR A 280 -33.68 11.45 -3.50
C THR A 280 -32.80 10.88 -4.61
N ALA A 281 -32.66 11.62 -5.70
CA ALA A 281 -31.82 11.23 -6.83
C ALA A 281 -30.36 11.02 -6.43
N LEU A 282 -29.80 11.90 -5.59
CA LEU A 282 -28.43 11.76 -5.08
C LEU A 282 -28.23 10.48 -4.26
N ALA A 283 -29.16 10.17 -3.33
CA ALA A 283 -29.10 8.93 -2.56
C ALA A 283 -29.27 7.68 -3.44
N ALA A 284 -30.08 7.77 -4.50
CA ALA A 284 -30.23 6.70 -5.49
C ALA A 284 -28.92 6.44 -6.26
N VAL A 285 -28.19 7.49 -6.68
CA VAL A 285 -26.87 7.34 -7.32
C VAL A 285 -25.88 6.61 -6.40
N GLU A 286 -25.77 7.05 -5.15
CA GLU A 286 -24.87 6.41 -4.19
C GLU A 286 -25.24 4.95 -3.93
N SER A 287 -26.54 4.67 -3.82
CA SER A 287 -27.03 3.31 -3.60
C SER A 287 -26.83 2.41 -4.82
N LEU A 288 -26.97 2.91 -6.04
CA LEU A 288 -26.62 2.18 -7.27
C LEU A 288 -25.12 1.87 -7.35
N ARG A 289 -24.25 2.79 -6.92
CA ARG A 289 -22.80 2.53 -6.83
C ARG A 289 -22.50 1.43 -5.81
N LYS A 290 -23.09 1.50 -4.61
CA LYS A 290 -22.96 0.45 -3.58
C LYS A 290 -23.49 -0.89 -4.07
N TRP A 291 -24.63 -0.91 -4.77
CA TRP A 291 -25.21 -2.12 -5.35
C TRP A 291 -24.28 -2.79 -6.35
N ASN A 292 -23.60 -2.00 -7.20
CA ASN A 292 -22.56 -2.54 -8.10
C ASN A 292 -21.35 -3.11 -7.35
N LEU A 293 -20.96 -2.53 -6.22
CA LEU A 293 -19.92 -3.11 -5.35
C LEU A 293 -20.39 -4.44 -4.74
N TRP A 294 -21.65 -4.54 -4.31
CA TRP A 294 -22.23 -5.79 -3.82
C TRP A 294 -22.22 -6.89 -4.88
N ARG A 295 -22.53 -6.56 -6.15
CA ARG A 295 -22.42 -7.51 -7.26
C ARG A 295 -21.01 -8.02 -7.46
N ARG A 296 -20.01 -7.12 -7.48
CA ARG A 296 -18.59 -7.50 -7.57
C ARG A 296 -18.20 -8.42 -6.41
N ARG A 297 -18.66 -8.10 -5.20
CA ARG A 297 -18.39 -8.91 -4.00
C ARG A 297 -19.03 -10.29 -4.08
N ALA A 298 -20.26 -10.42 -4.60
CA ALA A 298 -20.91 -11.71 -4.80
C ALA A 298 -20.06 -12.65 -5.68
N VAL A 299 -19.53 -12.12 -6.78
CA VAL A 299 -18.61 -12.85 -7.67
C VAL A 299 -17.31 -13.22 -6.95
N THR A 300 -16.70 -12.29 -6.20
CA THR A 300 -15.44 -12.56 -5.48
C THR A 300 -15.58 -13.59 -4.36
N ILE A 301 -16.72 -13.63 -3.65
CA ILE A 301 -16.97 -14.63 -2.61
C ILE A 301 -17.32 -16.00 -3.22
N GLY A 302 -17.67 -16.06 -4.51
CA GLY A 302 -18.10 -17.29 -5.19
C GLY A 302 -19.54 -17.68 -4.85
N ILE A 303 -20.40 -16.70 -4.58
CA ILE A 303 -21.86 -16.92 -4.48
C ILE A 303 -22.42 -16.83 -5.89
N THR A 304 -23.35 -17.73 -6.24
CA THR A 304 -24.13 -17.58 -7.46
C THR A 304 -24.99 -16.34 -7.36
N GLU A 305 -24.79 -15.41 -8.30
CA GLU A 305 -25.61 -14.22 -8.40
C GLU A 305 -27.11 -14.60 -8.50
N PRO A 306 -28.02 -13.88 -7.80
CA PRO A 306 -29.45 -14.09 -7.94
C PRO A 306 -29.91 -13.99 -9.41
N ASP A 307 -31.05 -14.62 -9.71
CA ASP A 307 -31.66 -14.55 -11.04
C ASP A 307 -31.79 -13.08 -11.51
N PRO A 308 -31.51 -12.78 -12.79
CA PRO A 308 -31.62 -11.44 -13.35
C PRO A 308 -32.94 -10.71 -13.04
N SER A 309 -34.06 -11.43 -12.95
CA SER A 309 -35.37 -10.85 -12.59
C SER A 309 -35.42 -10.38 -11.14
N ILE A 310 -34.71 -11.06 -10.24
CA ILE A 310 -34.60 -10.68 -8.83
C ILE A 310 -33.73 -9.43 -8.69
N LEU A 311 -32.63 -9.36 -9.42
CA LEU A 311 -31.76 -8.18 -9.44
C LEU A 311 -32.49 -6.95 -10.00
N LEU A 312 -33.33 -7.14 -11.02
CA LEU A 312 -34.19 -6.09 -11.57
C LEU A 312 -35.11 -5.51 -10.49
N ARG A 313 -35.73 -6.36 -9.65
CA ARG A 313 -36.54 -5.90 -8.51
C ARG A 313 -35.72 -5.09 -7.50
N GLY A 314 -34.47 -5.47 -7.26
CA GLY A 314 -33.55 -4.70 -6.43
C GLY A 314 -33.29 -3.30 -6.99
N LEU A 315 -33.01 -3.20 -8.29
CA LEU A 315 -32.81 -1.91 -8.98
C LEU A 315 -34.06 -1.03 -8.98
N ASP A 316 -35.23 -1.63 -9.21
CA ASP A 316 -36.52 -0.96 -9.14
C ASP A 316 -36.81 -0.42 -7.74
N ARG A 317 -36.40 -1.14 -6.69
CA ARG A 317 -36.54 -0.69 -5.30
C ARG A 317 -35.65 0.52 -4.99
N ILE A 318 -34.42 0.57 -5.50
CA ILE A 318 -33.51 1.71 -5.27
C ILE A 318 -34.07 2.98 -5.91
N THR A 319 -34.55 2.88 -7.16
CA THR A 319 -34.89 4.04 -7.99
C THR A 319 -36.39 4.38 -8.01
N GLY A 320 -37.25 3.46 -7.56
CA GLY A 320 -38.69 3.53 -7.77
C GLY A 320 -39.35 4.80 -7.25
N ALA A 321 -39.03 5.25 -6.03
CA ALA A 321 -39.60 6.48 -5.50
C ALA A 321 -39.20 7.72 -6.30
N VAL A 322 -37.93 7.83 -6.69
CA VAL A 322 -37.41 8.93 -7.51
C VAL A 322 -38.06 8.95 -8.90
N VAL A 323 -38.16 7.77 -9.53
CA VAL A 323 -38.76 7.63 -10.87
C VAL A 323 -40.25 7.98 -10.85
N ARG A 324 -41.01 7.55 -9.83
CA ARG A 324 -42.43 7.92 -9.68
C ARG A 324 -42.63 9.42 -9.44
N GLY A 325 -41.65 10.11 -8.87
CA GLY A 325 -41.69 11.55 -8.61
C GLY A 325 -41.55 12.42 -9.88
N SER A 326 -41.11 11.87 -11.01
CA SER A 326 -40.90 12.62 -12.26
C SER A 326 -41.40 11.84 -13.48
N GLY A 327 -42.48 12.32 -14.10
CA GLY A 327 -43.05 11.66 -15.28
C GLY A 327 -42.10 11.59 -16.49
N GLU A 328 -41.25 12.60 -16.68
CA GLU A 328 -40.23 12.62 -17.74
C GLU A 328 -39.15 11.56 -17.52
N LEU A 329 -38.68 11.41 -16.28
CA LEU A 329 -37.73 10.37 -15.89
C LEU A 329 -38.34 8.98 -16.03
N ALA A 330 -39.60 8.80 -15.58
CA ALA A 330 -40.34 7.57 -15.75
C ALA A 330 -40.48 7.15 -17.22
N PHE A 331 -40.73 8.11 -18.12
CA PHE A 331 -40.78 7.85 -19.56
C PHE A 331 -39.43 7.34 -20.09
N ARG A 332 -38.32 8.02 -19.75
CA ARG A 332 -36.98 7.59 -20.20
C ARG A 332 -36.58 6.22 -19.65
N VAL A 333 -36.82 5.97 -18.36
CA VAL A 333 -36.55 4.65 -17.75
C VAL A 333 -37.39 3.57 -18.42
N SER A 334 -38.66 3.84 -18.74
CA SER A 334 -39.53 2.90 -19.47
C SER A 334 -39.02 2.61 -20.88
N LEU A 335 -38.51 3.62 -21.59
CA LEU A 335 -37.90 3.44 -22.91
C LEU A 335 -36.69 2.51 -22.82
N ILE A 336 -35.80 2.75 -21.85
CA ILE A 336 -34.61 1.92 -21.61
C ILE A 336 -35.00 0.48 -21.27
N ARG A 337 -36.01 0.27 -20.41
CA ARG A 337 -36.54 -1.07 -20.09
C ARG A 337 -37.01 -1.81 -21.33
N SER A 338 -37.75 -1.12 -22.21
CA SER A 338 -38.25 -1.68 -23.47
C SER A 338 -37.12 -2.02 -24.45
N THR A 339 -36.13 -1.12 -24.60
CA THR A 339 -34.99 -1.34 -25.50
C THR A 339 -34.13 -2.52 -25.08
N LEU A 340 -33.87 -2.64 -23.77
CA LEU A 340 -33.07 -3.74 -23.21
C LEU A 340 -33.89 -5.02 -22.97
N GLN A 341 -35.20 -4.98 -23.19
CA GLN A 341 -36.15 -6.08 -22.96
C GLN A 341 -36.03 -6.72 -21.56
N VAL A 342 -35.67 -5.93 -20.55
CA VAL A 342 -35.40 -6.45 -19.18
C VAL A 342 -36.63 -7.08 -18.54
N ASP A 343 -37.83 -6.67 -18.96
CA ASP A 343 -39.11 -7.22 -18.46
C ASP A 343 -39.52 -8.53 -19.13
N VAL A 344 -38.99 -8.84 -20.32
CA VAL A 344 -39.39 -9.99 -21.13
C VAL A 344 -38.32 -11.09 -21.11
N CYS A 345 -37.05 -10.71 -21.21
CA CYS A 345 -35.92 -11.64 -21.24
C CYS A 345 -34.73 -11.04 -20.45
N PRO A 346 -34.80 -11.05 -19.10
CA PRO A 346 -33.73 -10.52 -18.28
C PRO A 346 -32.49 -11.41 -18.36
N SER A 347 -31.32 -10.79 -18.58
CA SER A 347 -30.02 -11.46 -18.64
C SER A 347 -29.01 -10.70 -17.80
N THR A 348 -27.93 -11.35 -17.37
CA THR A 348 -26.87 -10.68 -16.58
C THR A 348 -26.29 -9.46 -17.32
N GLN A 349 -26.19 -9.53 -18.65
CA GLN A 349 -25.71 -8.42 -19.48
C GLN A 349 -26.73 -7.27 -19.53
N SER A 350 -28.01 -7.58 -19.79
CA SER A 350 -29.06 -6.55 -19.85
C SER A 350 -29.28 -5.86 -18.51
N ILE A 351 -29.18 -6.58 -17.37
CA ILE A 351 -29.22 -5.99 -16.03
C ILE A 351 -28.00 -5.10 -15.76
N THR A 352 -26.82 -5.49 -16.21
CA THR A 352 -25.62 -4.66 -16.06
C THR A 352 -25.75 -3.35 -16.84
N SER A 353 -26.17 -3.44 -18.11
CA SER A 353 -26.46 -2.26 -18.93
C SER A 353 -27.56 -1.40 -18.31
N PHE A 354 -28.64 -2.01 -17.83
CA PHE A 354 -29.74 -1.30 -17.18
C PHE A 354 -29.30 -0.55 -15.93
N SER A 355 -28.50 -1.18 -15.05
CA SER A 355 -27.92 -0.52 -13.87
C SER A 355 -27.08 0.70 -14.23
N GLN A 356 -26.25 0.61 -15.29
CA GLN A 356 -25.44 1.74 -15.77
C GLN A 356 -26.32 2.88 -16.32
N HIS A 357 -27.36 2.55 -17.07
CA HIS A 357 -28.29 3.53 -17.61
C HIS A 357 -29.10 4.21 -16.50
N LEU A 358 -29.59 3.45 -15.52
CA LEU A 358 -30.24 3.99 -14.33
C LEU A 358 -29.31 4.94 -13.58
N GLN A 359 -28.04 4.56 -13.38
CA GLN A 359 -27.09 5.44 -12.71
C GLN A 359 -26.92 6.76 -13.47
N ALA A 360 -26.76 6.72 -14.80
CA ALA A 360 -26.64 7.92 -15.62
C ALA A 360 -27.88 8.82 -15.53
N GLU A 361 -29.08 8.23 -15.59
CA GLU A 361 -30.36 8.97 -15.47
C GLU A 361 -30.54 9.60 -14.08
N MET A 362 -30.20 8.88 -13.01
CA MET A 362 -30.26 9.42 -11.65
C MET A 362 -29.24 10.56 -11.45
N GLU A 363 -28.03 10.44 -12.00
CA GLU A 363 -27.00 11.49 -11.95
C GLU A 363 -27.46 12.74 -12.72
N GLN A 364 -28.07 12.58 -13.89
CA GLN A 364 -28.64 13.69 -14.65
C GLN A 364 -29.80 14.35 -13.90
N HIS A 365 -30.72 13.54 -13.35
CA HIS A 365 -31.86 14.07 -12.60
C HIS A 365 -31.42 14.80 -11.33
N ALA A 366 -30.40 14.30 -10.63
CA ALA A 366 -29.81 14.98 -9.48
C ALA A 366 -29.24 16.36 -9.83
N ARG A 367 -28.51 16.48 -10.95
CA ARG A 367 -27.99 17.76 -11.44
C ARG A 367 -29.10 18.77 -11.76
N LEU A 368 -30.17 18.32 -12.42
CA LEU A 368 -31.32 19.16 -12.75
C LEU A 368 -32.15 19.57 -11.52
N GLY A 369 -32.13 18.75 -10.46
CA GLY A 369 -32.72 19.11 -9.17
C GLY A 369 -31.98 20.27 -8.49
N MET A 370 -30.64 20.29 -8.59
CA MET A 370 -29.80 21.35 -8.01
C MET A 370 -29.99 22.69 -8.73
N THR A 371 -30.13 22.70 -10.06
CA THR A 371 -30.36 23.95 -10.80
C THR A 371 -31.68 24.61 -10.43
N LYS A 372 -32.75 23.82 -10.23
CA LYS A 372 -34.05 24.35 -9.80
C LYS A 372 -34.02 24.90 -8.36
N SER A 373 -33.28 24.28 -7.46
CA SER A 373 -33.12 24.82 -6.09
C SER A 373 -32.33 26.11 -6.08
N ASP A 374 -31.27 26.21 -6.88
CA ASP A 374 -30.41 27.39 -6.95
C ASP A 374 -31.17 28.60 -7.55
N GLU A 375 -31.98 28.37 -8.59
CA GLU A 375 -32.89 29.39 -9.15
C GLU A 375 -33.88 29.91 -8.08
N LEU A 376 -34.50 29.03 -7.31
CA LEU A 376 -35.42 29.37 -6.22
C LEU A 376 -34.77 30.15 -5.07
N THR A 377 -33.48 29.90 -4.80
CA THR A 377 -32.72 30.69 -3.81
C THR A 377 -32.23 32.03 -4.36
N SER A 378 -31.99 32.16 -5.66
CA SER A 378 -31.61 33.43 -6.28
C SER A 378 -32.77 34.42 -6.45
N LEU A 379 -34.00 33.93 -6.36
CA LEU A 379 -35.25 34.70 -6.46
C LEU A 379 -35.78 35.18 -5.09
N LYS A 380 -35.13 34.80 -3.98
CA LYS A 380 -35.41 35.29 -2.62
C LYS A 380 -34.33 36.27 -2.18
#